data_AF-A0A3M7T210-F1
#
_entry.id   AF-A0A3M7T210-F1
#
_cell.length_a   1.000
_cell.length_b   1.000
_cell.length_c   1.000
_cell.angle_alpha   90.00
_cell.angle_beta   90.00
_cell.angle_gamma   90.00
#
_symmetry.space_group_name_H-M   'P 1'
#
loop_
_entity.id
_entity.type
_entity.pdbx_description
1 polymer ?
#
loop_
_entity_poly.entity_id
_entity_poly.type
_entity_poly.pdbx_seq_one_letter_code
_entity_poly.pdbx_strand_id
1 'polypeptide(L)'
;MMELMINIRNFINDRLFSLLDLNLARISLNRRKCSVKKIGAKLKLSYSKQSIPSKTYVQKLILRCSNKRKIVKVKNQRSMPNSIIRFIKFNKERTIKKKGLEASYKTAHKIEEKFGKKYSSSVIRKYRFKLGFRLRRIRKCPKQNDLQKLQRLIWCQRNRDCDFKDYIFVDETTIVVYDQPIYHLRLPSSRPEAIPSSYKFECKIHVWGGISYNGATEFASIKMPVLYKPFKKVLNTGSNLTLGKMQTFNAFLLIALVTICLISFLSASAIPESIDQTGLELAGLFNKECEKFSQEILWCTMEIVNIFFSNKFISLALNLILTIIDLSEFSVRI
;
A
#
# COMPACT_ATOMS: atom_id res chain seq x y z
N MET A 1 17.21 -26.70 -14.68
CA MET A 1 17.67 -25.34 -15.08
C MET A 1 17.29 -24.22 -14.09
N MET A 2 16.02 -24.08 -13.66
CA MET A 2 15.63 -22.99 -12.72
C MET A 2 16.24 -23.07 -11.31
N GLU A 3 16.47 -24.27 -10.77
CA GLU A 3 17.14 -24.47 -9.48
C GLU A 3 18.64 -24.12 -9.53
N LEU A 4 19.29 -24.42 -10.67
CA LEU A 4 20.66 -24.02 -10.97
C LEU A 4 20.77 -22.48 -11.05
N MET A 5 19.80 -21.80 -11.68
CA MET A 5 19.77 -20.34 -11.79
C MET A 5 19.51 -19.63 -10.45
N ILE A 6 18.72 -20.22 -9.54
CA ILE A 6 18.47 -19.66 -8.20
C ILE A 6 19.67 -19.84 -7.28
N ASN A 7 20.32 -21.02 -7.33
CA ASN A 7 21.57 -21.24 -6.61
C ASN A 7 22.70 -20.37 -7.17
N ILE A 8 22.79 -20.20 -8.49
CA ILE A 8 23.73 -19.28 -9.13
C ILE A 8 23.41 -17.83 -8.73
N ARG A 9 22.14 -17.39 -8.67
CA ARG A 9 21.80 -15.99 -8.29
C ARG A 9 22.04 -15.67 -6.81
N ASN A 10 21.77 -16.60 -5.90
CA ASN A 10 22.04 -16.42 -4.47
C ASN A 10 23.54 -16.55 -4.17
N PHE A 11 24.23 -17.47 -4.85
CA PHE A 11 25.70 -17.56 -4.84
C PHE A 11 26.32 -16.30 -5.45
N ILE A 12 25.79 -15.78 -6.55
CA ILE A 12 26.22 -14.51 -7.16
C ILE A 12 25.93 -13.36 -6.21
N ASN A 13 24.80 -13.23 -5.53
CA ASN A 13 24.55 -12.06 -4.67
C ASN A 13 25.38 -12.06 -3.38
N ASP A 14 25.50 -13.20 -2.69
CA ASP A 14 26.32 -13.29 -1.46
C ASP A 14 27.82 -13.24 -1.77
N ARG A 15 28.22 -13.74 -2.96
CA ARG A 15 29.61 -13.71 -3.41
C ARG A 15 29.96 -12.46 -4.21
N LEU A 16 29.05 -11.75 -4.90
CA LEU A 16 29.33 -10.47 -5.58
C LEU A 16 29.46 -9.35 -4.58
N PHE A 17 28.66 -9.29 -3.50
CA PHE A 17 28.89 -8.24 -2.50
C PHE A 17 30.24 -8.43 -1.82
N SER A 18 30.62 -9.68 -1.52
CA SER A 18 31.95 -9.97 -0.98
C SER A 18 33.08 -9.90 -2.03
N LEU A 19 32.84 -10.23 -3.30
CA LEU A 19 33.82 -10.18 -4.40
C LEU A 19 33.97 -8.78 -5.00
N LEU A 20 32.95 -7.92 -5.00
CA LEU A 20 33.07 -6.51 -5.39
C LEU A 20 33.84 -5.75 -4.30
N ASP A 21 33.57 -6.02 -3.03
CA ASP A 21 34.37 -5.49 -1.91
C ASP A 21 35.82 -6.02 -1.95
N LEU A 22 36.03 -7.31 -2.24
CA LEU A 22 37.37 -7.92 -2.33
C LEU A 22 38.11 -7.57 -3.62
N ASN A 23 37.44 -7.38 -4.76
CA ASN A 23 38.08 -7.03 -6.03
C ASN A 23 38.38 -5.54 -6.11
N LEU A 24 37.54 -4.63 -5.60
CA LEU A 24 37.90 -3.21 -5.48
C LEU A 24 39.00 -2.98 -4.42
N ALA A 25 38.98 -3.76 -3.33
CA ALA A 25 40.10 -3.79 -2.39
C ALA A 25 41.37 -4.37 -3.04
N ARG A 26 41.30 -5.49 -3.78
CA ARG A 26 42.47 -6.08 -4.48
C ARG A 26 43.04 -5.17 -5.58
N ILE A 27 42.19 -4.51 -6.37
CA ILE A 27 42.60 -3.66 -7.50
C ILE A 27 43.26 -2.36 -6.98
N SER A 28 42.92 -1.86 -5.78
CA SER A 28 43.55 -0.65 -5.22
C SER A 28 44.66 -0.89 -4.17
N LEU A 29 44.77 -2.11 -3.61
CA LEU A 29 45.77 -2.46 -2.60
C LEU A 29 47.02 -3.11 -3.18
N ASN A 30 47.17 -3.14 -4.51
CA ASN A 30 48.42 -3.57 -5.14
C ASN A 30 49.55 -2.59 -4.80
N ARG A 31 50.29 -2.94 -3.73
CA ARG A 31 51.66 -2.56 -3.34
C ARG A 31 52.00 -1.10 -2.99
N ARG A 32 51.13 -0.09 -3.14
CA ARG A 32 51.41 1.27 -2.63
C ARG A 32 50.57 1.62 -1.41
N LYS A 33 51.17 2.27 -0.41
CA LYS A 33 50.56 2.74 0.85
C LYS A 33 49.33 3.63 0.58
N CYS A 34 48.17 3.02 0.33
CA CYS A 34 46.95 3.76 0.07
C CYS A 34 46.42 4.28 1.40
N SER A 35 46.39 5.61 1.58
CA SER A 35 45.94 6.20 2.84
C SER A 35 44.43 6.03 3.02
N VAL A 36 43.99 5.87 4.27
CA VAL A 36 42.55 5.74 4.61
C VAL A 36 41.72 6.89 4.02
N LYS A 37 42.30 8.10 3.92
CA LYS A 37 41.67 9.27 3.27
C LYS A 37 41.36 9.01 1.79
N LYS A 38 42.30 8.43 1.03
CA LYS A 38 42.09 8.14 -0.41
C LYS A 38 41.00 7.10 -0.64
N ILE A 39 40.97 6.06 0.19
CA ILE A 39 39.92 5.02 0.13
C ILE A 39 38.56 5.63 0.48
N GLY A 40 38.47 6.43 1.54
CA GLY A 40 37.24 7.12 1.92
C GLY A 40 36.73 8.09 0.85
N ALA A 41 37.63 8.84 0.19
CA ALA A 41 37.27 9.72 -0.92
C ALA A 41 36.71 8.94 -2.11
N LYS A 42 37.30 7.79 -2.46
CA LYS A 42 36.82 6.96 -3.56
C LYS A 42 35.47 6.31 -3.24
N LEU A 43 35.26 5.85 -2.00
CA LEU A 43 33.96 5.34 -1.55
C LEU A 43 32.87 6.43 -1.57
N LYS A 44 33.20 7.69 -1.26
CA LYS A 44 32.26 8.82 -1.38
C LYS A 44 31.77 9.06 -2.81
N LEU A 45 32.56 8.72 -3.82
CA LEU A 45 32.17 8.86 -5.24
C LEU A 45 31.20 7.76 -5.68
N SER A 46 31.20 6.61 -5.01
CA SER A 46 30.44 5.42 -5.44
C SER A 46 29.24 5.09 -4.53
N TYR A 47 29.17 5.66 -3.32
CA TYR A 47 28.19 5.29 -2.31
C TYR A 47 27.57 6.50 -1.60
N SER A 48 26.32 6.35 -1.15
CA SER A 48 25.62 7.39 -0.38
C SER A 48 26.28 7.60 0.99
N LYS A 49 26.20 8.82 1.57
CA LYS A 49 26.84 9.14 2.87
C LYS A 49 26.55 8.13 3.99
N GLN A 50 25.35 7.55 4.03
CA GLN A 50 24.92 6.59 5.05
C GLN A 50 25.53 5.18 4.89
N SER A 51 26.05 4.85 3.70
CA SER A 51 26.62 3.54 3.38
C SER A 51 28.14 3.52 3.43
N ILE A 52 28.78 4.66 3.69
CA ILE A 52 30.24 4.76 3.77
C ILE A 52 30.71 4.22 5.13
N PRO A 53 31.56 3.17 5.14
CA PRO A 53 32.09 2.66 6.39
C PRO A 53 32.95 3.70 7.12
N SER A 54 32.92 3.66 8.45
CA SER A 54 33.69 4.59 9.27
C SER A 54 35.20 4.49 8.98
N LYS A 55 35.92 5.61 9.11
CA LYS A 55 37.38 5.68 8.94
C LYS A 55 38.10 4.59 9.75
N THR A 56 37.64 4.36 10.98
CA THR A 56 38.14 3.36 11.91
C THR A 56 37.96 1.94 11.40
N TYR A 57 36.83 1.64 10.74
CA TYR A 57 36.57 0.33 10.15
C TYR A 57 37.48 0.05 8.95
N VAL A 58 37.63 1.03 8.05
CA VAL A 58 38.55 0.92 6.90
C VAL A 58 39.99 0.73 7.38
N GLN A 59 40.41 1.46 8.41
CA GLN A 59 41.75 1.31 9.00
C GLN A 59 41.95 -0.09 9.63
N LYS A 60 40.94 -0.63 10.33
CA LYS A 60 40.96 -2.00 10.84
C LYS A 60 41.05 -3.04 9.71
N LEU A 61 40.39 -2.83 8.56
CA LEU A 61 40.50 -3.70 7.40
C LEU A 61 41.92 -3.67 6.80
N ILE A 62 42.50 -2.49 6.61
CA ILE A 62 43.87 -2.34 6.08
C ILE A 62 44.88 -3.03 7.00
N LEU A 63 44.79 -2.79 8.31
CA LEU A 63 45.66 -3.44 9.32
C LEU A 63 45.52 -4.97 9.32
N ARG A 64 44.31 -5.48 9.04
CA ARG A 64 44.05 -6.93 8.89
C ARG A 64 44.64 -7.50 7.60
N CYS A 65 44.63 -6.75 6.50
CA CYS A 65 45.22 -7.17 5.23
C CYS A 65 46.76 -7.12 5.24
N SER A 66 47.37 -6.17 5.96
CA SER A 66 48.82 -6.05 6.06
C SER A 66 49.44 -7.16 6.90
N ASN A 67 48.74 -7.62 7.94
CA ASN A 67 49.12 -8.82 8.68
C ASN A 67 48.74 -10.06 7.87
N LYS A 68 49.65 -10.53 7.00
CA LYS A 68 49.53 -11.79 6.21
C LYS A 68 49.21 -13.05 7.05
N ARG A 69 49.18 -12.96 8.39
CA ARG A 69 48.91 -14.06 9.31
C ARG A 69 47.47 -14.00 9.81
N LYS A 70 46.72 -15.05 9.44
CA LYS A 70 45.33 -15.39 9.76
C LYS A 70 44.30 -14.58 8.99
N ILE A 71 43.76 -15.21 7.93
CA ILE A 71 42.34 -15.05 7.59
C ILE A 71 41.61 -15.18 8.93
N VAL A 72 41.15 -14.05 9.48
CA VAL A 72 40.29 -14.07 10.66
C VAL A 72 39.06 -14.81 10.17
N LYS A 73 38.98 -16.12 10.43
CA LYS A 73 37.72 -16.86 10.41
C LYS A 73 36.83 -15.99 11.27
N VAL A 74 35.92 -15.24 10.63
CA VAL A 74 34.93 -14.40 11.31
C VAL A 74 34.41 -15.32 12.40
N LYS A 75 34.71 -14.99 13.68
CA LYS A 75 34.46 -15.89 14.82
C LYS A 75 33.10 -16.51 14.56
N ASN A 76 33.11 -17.83 14.27
CA ASN A 76 31.97 -18.53 13.68
C ASN A 76 30.72 -17.98 14.33
N GLN A 77 29.84 -17.36 13.53
CA GLN A 77 28.55 -16.90 14.02
C GLN A 77 28.03 -18.04 14.89
N ARG A 78 27.85 -17.79 16.19
CA ARG A 78 27.48 -18.84 17.14
C ARG A 78 26.34 -19.61 16.49
N SER A 79 26.53 -20.91 16.30
CA SER A 79 25.52 -21.74 15.64
C SER A 79 24.21 -21.49 16.35
N MET A 80 23.17 -21.17 15.58
CA MET A 80 21.85 -20.92 16.14
C MET A 80 21.45 -22.11 17.01
N PRO A 81 20.91 -21.89 18.22
CA PRO A 81 20.44 -22.98 19.06
C PRO A 81 19.50 -23.91 18.28
N ASN A 82 19.66 -25.22 18.43
CA ASN A 82 18.86 -26.23 17.73
C ASN A 82 17.34 -26.03 17.90
N SER A 83 16.92 -25.50 19.05
CA SER A 83 15.53 -25.13 19.32
C SER A 83 14.99 -24.08 18.36
N ILE A 84 15.79 -23.06 18.01
CA ILE A 84 15.41 -22.02 17.05
C ILE A 84 15.36 -22.59 15.63
N ILE A 85 16.29 -23.49 15.27
CA ILE A 85 16.27 -24.15 13.97
C ILE A 85 14.98 -24.96 13.77
N ARG A 86 14.59 -25.77 14.77
CA ARG A 86 13.33 -26.53 14.76
C ARG A 86 12.11 -25.60 14.63
N PHE A 87 12.10 -24.49 15.37
CA PHE A 87 11.07 -23.47 15.28
C PHE A 87 10.97 -22.85 13.88
N ILE A 88 12.09 -22.45 13.27
CA ILE A 88 12.13 -21.85 11.93
C ILE A 88 11.59 -22.84 10.89
N LYS A 89 12.04 -24.11 10.99
CA LYS A 89 11.59 -25.19 10.10
C LYS A 89 10.08 -25.39 10.19
N PHE A 90 9.55 -25.49 11.41
CA PHE A 90 8.11 -25.64 11.62
C PHE A 90 7.30 -24.44 11.11
N ASN A 91 7.77 -23.21 11.36
CA ASN A 91 7.09 -22.00 10.87
C ASN A 91 7.06 -21.98 9.32
N LYS A 92 8.15 -22.40 8.66
CA LYS A 92 8.21 -22.53 7.19
C LYS A 92 7.18 -23.54 6.69
N GLU A 93 7.23 -24.77 7.19
CA GLU A 93 6.34 -25.86 6.79
C GLU A 93 4.88 -25.50 6.98
N ARG A 94 4.55 -24.90 8.13
CA ARG A 94 3.17 -24.50 8.44
C ARG A 94 2.69 -23.37 7.52
N THR A 95 3.54 -22.38 7.25
CA THR A 95 3.22 -21.28 6.33
C THR A 95 2.92 -21.81 4.92
N ILE A 96 3.72 -22.78 4.44
CA ILE A 96 3.48 -23.47 3.15
C ILE A 96 2.18 -24.27 3.19
N LYS A 97 2.00 -25.13 4.21
CA LYS A 97 0.81 -25.98 4.37
C LYS A 97 -0.49 -25.17 4.42
N LYS A 98 -0.46 -23.99 5.05
CA LYS A 98 -1.60 -23.07 5.16
C LYS A 98 -1.66 -22.02 4.05
N LYS A 99 -0.87 -22.16 2.99
CA LYS A 99 -0.82 -21.26 1.82
C LYS A 99 -0.64 -19.78 2.20
N GLY A 100 0.04 -19.51 3.33
CA GLY A 100 0.27 -18.16 3.83
C GLY A 100 -0.93 -17.42 4.39
N LEU A 101 -2.09 -18.07 4.53
CA LEU A 101 -3.35 -17.45 4.99
C LEU A 101 -3.47 -17.39 6.51
N GLU A 102 -2.68 -18.20 7.22
CA GLU A 102 -2.75 -18.25 8.67
C GLU A 102 -2.10 -17.01 9.30
N ALA A 103 -2.92 -16.27 10.05
CA ALA A 103 -2.48 -15.13 10.83
C ALA A 103 -1.37 -15.50 11.81
N SER A 104 -0.44 -14.57 12.05
CA SER A 104 0.79 -14.86 12.81
C SER A 104 0.52 -15.23 14.27
N TYR A 105 -0.56 -14.71 14.88
CA TYR A 105 -0.95 -15.06 16.25
C TYR A 105 -1.46 -16.50 16.39
N LYS A 106 -2.24 -16.99 15.41
CA LYS A 106 -2.69 -18.40 15.37
C LYS A 106 -1.50 -19.34 15.23
N THR A 107 -0.54 -18.97 14.37
CA THR A 107 0.71 -19.71 14.23
C THR A 107 1.53 -19.70 15.52
N ALA A 108 1.59 -18.56 16.23
CA ALA A 108 2.28 -18.47 17.52
C ALA A 108 1.70 -19.43 18.57
N HIS A 109 0.37 -19.45 18.74
CA HIS A 109 -0.32 -20.37 19.65
C HIS A 109 0.01 -21.85 19.33
N LYS A 110 0.03 -22.20 18.05
CA LYS A 110 0.36 -23.56 17.59
C LYS A 110 1.82 -23.94 17.78
N ILE A 111 2.71 -22.95 17.87
CA ILE A 111 4.12 -23.15 18.21
C ILE A 111 4.26 -23.34 19.71
N GLU A 112 3.52 -22.56 20.51
CA GLU A 112 3.47 -22.70 21.97
C GLU A 112 2.97 -24.09 22.38
N GLU A 113 1.85 -24.55 21.82
CA GLU A 113 1.32 -25.91 22.04
C GLU A 113 2.35 -27.00 21.72
N LYS A 114 3.14 -26.83 20.65
CA LYS A 114 4.06 -27.88 20.16
C LYS A 114 5.42 -27.89 20.88
N PHE A 115 5.91 -26.73 21.29
CA PHE A 115 7.28 -26.57 21.80
C PHE A 115 7.34 -26.09 23.27
N GLY A 116 6.19 -25.81 23.89
CA GLY A 116 6.11 -25.29 25.26
C GLY A 116 6.75 -23.90 25.41
N LYS A 117 6.91 -23.15 24.32
CA LYS A 117 7.56 -21.83 24.30
C LYS A 117 6.66 -20.80 23.64
N LYS A 118 6.37 -19.73 24.39
CA LYS A 118 5.60 -18.59 23.92
C LYS A 118 6.46 -17.70 23.02
N TYR A 119 5.95 -17.41 21.82
CA TYR A 119 6.55 -16.44 20.90
C TYR A 119 5.52 -15.39 20.53
N SER A 120 5.95 -14.13 20.42
CA SER A 120 5.06 -13.07 19.95
C SER A 120 4.76 -13.22 18.45
N SER A 121 3.60 -12.73 18.02
CA SER A 121 3.20 -12.69 16.61
C SER A 121 4.21 -11.93 15.74
N SER A 122 4.84 -10.89 16.29
CA SER A 122 5.91 -10.11 15.65
C SER A 122 7.15 -10.95 15.35
N VAL A 123 7.55 -11.85 16.27
CA VAL A 123 8.68 -12.77 16.06
C VAL A 123 8.35 -13.76 14.95
N ILE A 124 7.15 -14.33 14.93
CA ILE A 124 6.68 -15.24 13.87
C ILE A 124 6.76 -14.55 12.50
N ARG A 125 6.25 -13.32 12.42
CA ARG A 125 6.27 -12.49 11.21
C ARG A 125 7.70 -12.19 10.76
N LYS A 126 8.59 -11.79 11.67
CA LYS A 126 10.01 -11.51 11.40
C LYS A 126 10.71 -12.72 10.77
N TYR A 127 10.50 -13.91 11.32
CA TYR A 127 11.12 -15.12 10.79
C TYR A 127 10.51 -15.56 9.44
N ARG A 128 9.21 -15.36 9.22
CA ARG A 128 8.59 -15.55 7.89
C ARG A 128 9.25 -14.65 6.85
N PHE A 129 9.50 -13.37 7.15
CA PHE A 129 10.20 -12.47 6.22
C PHE A 129 11.65 -12.87 5.97
N LYS A 130 12.38 -13.30 7.02
CA LYS A 130 13.74 -13.85 6.89
C LYS A 130 13.79 -15.10 6.02
N LEU A 131 12.74 -15.91 6.04
CA LEU A 131 12.57 -17.09 5.18
C LEU A 131 12.19 -16.74 3.72
N GLY A 132 12.12 -15.45 3.38
CA GLY A 132 11.81 -15.00 2.02
C GLY A 132 10.32 -14.81 1.74
N PHE A 133 9.42 -15.12 2.67
CA PHE A 133 8.00 -14.84 2.47
C PHE A 133 7.77 -13.32 2.37
N ARG A 134 6.81 -12.92 1.55
CA ARG A 134 6.40 -11.53 1.37
C ARG A 134 4.88 -11.45 1.45
N LEU A 135 4.40 -10.37 2.07
CA LEU A 135 2.99 -10.08 2.15
C LEU A 135 2.52 -9.64 0.77
N ARG A 136 1.47 -10.27 0.24
CA ARG A 136 0.91 -9.97 -1.07
C ARG A 136 -0.61 -9.98 -0.99
N ARG A 137 -1.25 -9.05 -1.70
CA ARG A 137 -2.71 -9.01 -1.83
C ARG A 137 -3.18 -10.24 -2.60
N ILE A 138 -4.22 -10.89 -2.08
CA ILE A 138 -4.89 -11.99 -2.74
C ILE A 138 -5.80 -11.41 -3.81
N ARG A 139 -5.72 -11.95 -5.03
CA ARG A 139 -6.67 -11.64 -6.09
C ARG A 139 -7.79 -12.67 -6.02
N LYS A 140 -9.03 -12.19 -5.92
CA LYS A 140 -10.23 -13.00 -6.13
C LYS A 140 -10.34 -13.19 -7.64
N CYS A 141 -10.39 -14.44 -8.11
CA CYS A 141 -10.63 -14.73 -9.53
C CYS A 141 -11.78 -15.73 -9.64
N PRO A 142 -12.68 -15.57 -10.63
CA PRO A 142 -13.71 -16.56 -10.88
C PRO A 142 -13.06 -17.89 -11.27
N LYS A 143 -13.62 -19.00 -10.79
CA LYS A 143 -13.22 -20.33 -11.26
C LYS A 143 -13.76 -20.50 -12.68
N GLN A 144 -12.86 -20.74 -13.63
CA GLN A 144 -13.22 -20.96 -15.03
C GLN A 144 -13.10 -22.45 -15.36
N ASN A 145 -14.14 -23.01 -15.97
CA ASN A 145 -14.06 -24.36 -16.54
C ASN A 145 -13.25 -24.33 -17.86
N ASP A 146 -12.82 -25.49 -18.33
CA ASP A 146 -11.97 -25.56 -19.52
C ASP A 146 -12.71 -25.15 -20.80
N LEU A 147 -14.03 -25.37 -20.87
CA LEU A 147 -14.87 -24.89 -21.96
C LEU A 147 -14.89 -23.36 -22.07
N GLN A 148 -15.06 -22.65 -20.95
CA GLN A 148 -15.02 -21.18 -20.88
C GLN A 148 -13.64 -20.66 -21.28
N LYS A 149 -12.56 -21.33 -20.86
CA LYS A 149 -11.20 -20.96 -21.28
C LYS A 149 -11.04 -21.11 -22.80
N LEU A 150 -11.54 -22.21 -23.37
CA LEU A 150 -11.51 -22.46 -24.80
C LEU A 150 -12.34 -21.42 -25.57
N GLN A 151 -13.56 -21.12 -25.12
CA GLN A 151 -14.42 -20.10 -25.74
C GLN A 151 -13.75 -18.72 -25.73
N ARG A 152 -13.12 -18.34 -24.61
CA ARG A 152 -12.34 -17.10 -24.53
C ARG A 152 -11.16 -17.10 -25.50
N LEU A 153 -10.44 -18.21 -25.60
CA LEU A 153 -9.32 -18.35 -26.54
C LEU A 153 -9.79 -18.20 -27.99
N ILE A 154 -10.88 -18.87 -28.36
CA ILE A 154 -11.48 -18.78 -29.71
C ILE A 154 -11.91 -17.34 -30.00
N TRP A 155 -12.57 -16.67 -29.05
CA TRP A 155 -12.98 -15.27 -29.22
C TRP A 155 -11.76 -14.35 -29.44
N CYS A 156 -10.69 -14.53 -28.64
CA CYS A 156 -9.46 -13.75 -28.80
C CYS A 156 -8.78 -14.00 -30.15
N GLN A 157 -8.79 -15.23 -30.64
CA GLN A 157 -8.23 -15.56 -31.96
C GLN A 157 -9.04 -14.94 -33.09
N ARG A 158 -10.38 -14.97 -33.00
CA ARG A 158 -11.27 -14.38 -34.01
C ARG A 158 -11.22 -12.86 -34.06
N ASN A 159 -11.01 -12.21 -32.91
CA ASN A 159 -11.00 -10.75 -32.80
C ASN A 159 -9.58 -10.19 -32.64
N ARG A 160 -8.55 -10.92 -33.07
CA ARG A 160 -7.15 -10.52 -32.92
C ARG A 160 -6.86 -9.18 -33.62
N ASP A 161 -7.45 -8.99 -34.80
CA ASP A 161 -7.20 -7.86 -35.69
C ASP A 161 -8.40 -6.90 -35.78
N CYS A 162 -9.32 -6.96 -34.80
CA CYS A 162 -10.49 -6.09 -34.76
C CYS A 162 -10.10 -4.65 -34.34
N ASP A 163 -10.57 -3.64 -35.08
CA ASP A 163 -10.46 -2.24 -34.66
C ASP A 163 -11.64 -1.91 -33.72
N PHE A 164 -11.32 -1.58 -32.46
CA PHE A 164 -12.30 -1.29 -31.43
C PHE A 164 -12.71 0.18 -31.34
N LYS A 165 -12.30 1.04 -32.28
CA LYS A 165 -12.64 2.48 -32.26
C LYS A 165 -14.15 2.77 -32.24
N ASP A 166 -14.91 2.01 -33.02
CA ASP A 166 -16.37 2.21 -33.16
C ASP A 166 -17.18 1.41 -32.12
N TYR A 167 -16.50 0.78 -31.16
CA TYR A 167 -17.14 -0.04 -30.14
C TYR A 167 -17.36 0.76 -28.84
N ILE A 168 -18.55 0.60 -28.27
CA ILE A 168 -18.86 1.04 -26.91
C ILE A 168 -18.95 -0.21 -26.04
N PHE A 169 -18.02 -0.35 -25.10
CA PHE A 169 -18.02 -1.43 -24.13
C PHE A 169 -18.88 -1.02 -22.94
N VAL A 170 -19.96 -1.75 -22.70
CA VAL A 170 -20.87 -1.51 -21.57
C VAL A 170 -20.74 -2.63 -20.55
N ASP A 171 -20.78 -2.30 -19.27
CA ASP A 171 -20.78 -3.29 -18.19
C ASP A 171 -21.54 -2.78 -16.96
N GLU A 172 -21.94 -3.73 -16.12
CA GLU A 172 -22.47 -3.49 -14.79
C GLU A 172 -21.41 -3.85 -13.77
N THR A 173 -21.04 -2.89 -12.93
CA THR A 173 -20.12 -3.13 -11.83
C THR A 173 -20.81 -2.92 -10.49
N THR A 174 -20.30 -3.63 -9.49
CA THR A 174 -20.74 -3.46 -8.11
C THR A 174 -19.57 -2.96 -7.28
N ILE A 175 -19.67 -1.73 -6.80
CA ILE A 175 -18.71 -1.16 -5.87
C ILE A 175 -19.11 -1.62 -4.47
N VAL A 176 -18.24 -2.42 -3.86
CA VAL A 176 -18.39 -2.85 -2.47
C VAL A 176 -17.80 -1.76 -1.57
N VAL A 177 -18.66 -1.11 -0.80
CA VAL A 177 -18.21 -0.16 0.22
C VAL A 177 -17.61 -0.97 1.37
N TYR A 178 -16.38 -0.67 1.77
CA TYR A 178 -15.61 -1.35 2.83
C TYR A 178 -14.99 -2.74 2.49
N ASP A 179 -14.65 -3.06 1.23
CA ASP A 179 -13.88 -4.29 0.94
C ASP A 179 -12.45 -4.20 1.52
N GLN A 180 -12.21 -4.87 2.65
CA GLN A 180 -10.88 -4.97 3.21
C GLN A 180 -10.00 -5.89 2.33
N PRO A 181 -8.83 -5.43 1.87
CA PRO A 181 -7.95 -6.27 1.07
C PRO A 181 -7.44 -7.45 1.90
N ILE A 182 -7.63 -8.66 1.38
CA ILE A 182 -7.10 -9.87 2.00
C ILE A 182 -5.63 -10.04 1.57
N TYR A 183 -4.76 -10.29 2.53
CA TYR A 183 -3.33 -10.53 2.30
C TYR A 183 -2.92 -11.93 2.71
N HIS A 184 -1.93 -12.48 1.99
CA HIS A 184 -1.25 -13.72 2.37
C HIS A 184 0.26 -13.58 2.34
N LEU A 185 0.97 -14.46 3.04
CA LEU A 185 2.42 -14.57 2.98
C LEU A 185 2.84 -15.64 1.98
N ARG A 186 3.55 -15.24 0.93
CA ARG A 186 4.01 -16.17 -0.11
C ARG A 186 5.48 -15.99 -0.46
N LEU A 187 6.07 -17.03 -1.03
CA LEU A 187 7.39 -16.90 -1.65
C LEU A 187 7.26 -16.10 -2.95
N PRO A 188 8.24 -15.27 -3.32
CA PRO A 188 8.18 -14.48 -4.56
C PRO A 188 7.96 -15.30 -5.82
N SER A 189 8.49 -16.53 -5.84
CA SER A 189 8.40 -17.47 -6.97
C SER A 189 7.07 -18.22 -7.05
N SER A 190 6.27 -18.25 -5.99
CA SER A 190 5.00 -19.00 -5.99
C SER A 190 3.87 -18.20 -6.65
N ARG A 191 3.19 -18.82 -7.61
CA ARG A 191 1.93 -18.28 -8.15
C ARG A 191 0.84 -18.39 -7.09
N PRO A 192 0.02 -17.34 -6.89
CA PRO A 192 -1.10 -17.43 -5.97
C PRO A 192 -2.13 -18.40 -6.54
N GLU A 193 -2.61 -19.32 -5.71
CA GLU A 193 -3.92 -19.90 -5.97
C GLU A 193 -4.97 -18.82 -5.75
N ALA A 194 -5.89 -18.69 -6.69
CA ALA A 194 -7.05 -17.83 -6.53
C ALA A 194 -7.97 -18.44 -5.47
N ILE A 195 -8.34 -17.63 -4.47
CA ILE A 195 -9.37 -18.01 -3.52
C ILE A 195 -10.72 -17.64 -4.15
N PRO A 196 -11.72 -18.54 -4.17
CA PRO A 196 -13.05 -18.20 -4.64
C PRO A 196 -13.63 -17.07 -3.77
N SER A 197 -14.26 -16.08 -4.39
CA SER A 197 -14.94 -15.00 -3.66
C SER A 197 -16.20 -15.56 -3.00
N SER A 198 -16.23 -15.63 -1.67
CA SER A 198 -17.38 -16.17 -0.91
C SER A 198 -18.14 -15.11 -0.10
N TYR A 199 -17.76 -13.83 -0.15
CA TYR A 199 -18.34 -12.83 0.73
C TYR A 199 -19.61 -12.19 0.15
N LYS A 200 -20.70 -12.31 0.91
CA LYS A 200 -21.93 -11.53 0.79
C LYS A 200 -21.71 -10.21 1.51
N PHE A 201 -21.30 -9.17 0.79
CA PHE A 201 -21.13 -7.83 1.36
C PHE A 201 -22.48 -7.15 1.60
N GLU A 202 -22.59 -6.41 2.70
CA GLU A 202 -23.82 -5.74 3.15
C GLU A 202 -24.09 -4.44 2.38
N CYS A 203 -23.05 -3.68 2.01
CA CYS A 203 -23.19 -2.42 1.26
C CYS A 203 -22.59 -2.54 -0.14
N LYS A 204 -23.46 -2.44 -1.15
CA LYS A 204 -23.13 -2.57 -2.57
C LYS A 204 -23.78 -1.43 -3.35
N ILE A 205 -22.99 -0.71 -4.12
CA ILE A 205 -23.48 0.27 -5.08
C ILE A 205 -23.37 -0.36 -6.46
N HIS A 206 -24.50 -0.55 -7.13
CA HIS A 206 -24.53 -1.06 -8.48
C HIS A 206 -24.46 0.11 -9.46
N VAL A 207 -23.49 0.06 -10.36
CA VAL A 207 -23.23 1.11 -11.34
C VAL A 207 -23.25 0.48 -12.71
N TRP A 208 -23.98 1.09 -13.64
CA TRP A 208 -23.89 0.79 -15.06
C TRP A 208 -23.16 1.93 -15.77
N GLY A 209 -22.33 1.58 -16.73
CA GLY A 209 -21.64 2.56 -17.57
C GLY A 209 -21.04 1.92 -18.80
N GLY A 210 -20.68 2.77 -19.75
CA GLY A 210 -19.96 2.42 -20.95
C GLY A 210 -18.65 3.17 -21.11
N ILE A 211 -17.75 2.63 -21.92
CA ILE A 211 -16.51 3.28 -22.34
C ILE A 211 -16.27 2.98 -23.82
N SER A 212 -15.83 3.98 -24.56
CA SER A 212 -15.43 3.87 -25.96
C SER A 212 -14.07 4.53 -26.17
N TYR A 213 -13.57 4.48 -27.41
CA TYR A 213 -12.35 5.21 -27.80
C TYR A 213 -12.46 6.71 -27.53
N ASN A 214 -13.67 7.28 -27.62
CA ASN A 214 -13.93 8.71 -27.44
C ASN A 214 -14.11 9.10 -25.96
N GLY A 215 -14.14 8.15 -25.03
CA GLY A 215 -14.26 8.42 -23.60
C GLY A 215 -15.31 7.56 -22.88
N ALA A 216 -15.57 7.91 -21.62
CA ALA A 216 -16.59 7.25 -20.81
C ALA A 216 -17.99 7.82 -21.09
N THR A 217 -19.02 6.98 -21.01
CA THR A 217 -20.42 7.44 -21.01
C THR A 217 -20.81 7.95 -19.63
N GLU A 218 -21.99 8.55 -19.52
CA GLU A 218 -22.59 8.83 -18.21
C GLU A 218 -22.83 7.54 -17.42
N PHE A 219 -22.64 7.62 -16.10
CA PHE A 219 -22.88 6.50 -15.19
C PHE A 219 -24.31 6.53 -14.66
N ALA A 220 -24.94 5.36 -14.58
CA ALA A 220 -26.24 5.19 -13.93
C ALA A 220 -26.07 4.38 -12.64
N SER A 221 -26.48 4.96 -11.51
CA SER A 221 -26.62 4.21 -10.26
C SER A 221 -27.89 3.39 -10.30
N ILE A 222 -27.77 2.07 -10.17
CA ILE A 222 -28.89 1.13 -10.19
C ILE A 222 -29.29 0.81 -8.74
N LYS A 223 -30.53 1.13 -8.36
CA LYS A 223 -31.11 0.60 -7.10
C LYS A 223 -31.60 -0.82 -7.36
N MET A 224 -31.01 -1.81 -6.69
CA MET A 224 -31.29 -3.25 -6.90
C MET A 224 -32.51 -3.77 -6.10
N PRO A 225 -33.10 -4.92 -6.51
CA PRO A 225 -32.75 -5.69 -7.70
C PRO A 225 -33.66 -5.36 -8.90
N VAL A 226 -33.02 -5.05 -10.02
CA VAL A 226 -33.65 -4.80 -11.31
C VAL A 226 -34.18 -6.12 -11.89
N LEU A 227 -35.50 -6.30 -11.85
CA LEU A 227 -36.19 -7.21 -12.77
C LEU A 227 -36.16 -6.55 -14.16
N TYR A 228 -35.45 -7.14 -15.13
CA TYR A 228 -35.31 -6.92 -16.60
C TYR A 228 -35.96 -5.70 -17.32
N LYS A 229 -37.10 -5.16 -16.87
CA LYS A 229 -37.86 -4.06 -17.51
C LYS A 229 -37.16 -2.67 -17.60
N PRO A 230 -36.26 -2.25 -16.69
CA PRO A 230 -35.64 -0.91 -16.73
C PRO A 230 -34.62 -0.64 -17.85
N PHE A 231 -33.99 -1.67 -18.43
CA PHE A 231 -32.87 -1.47 -19.38
C PHE A 231 -33.28 -0.74 -20.65
N LYS A 232 -34.47 -1.01 -21.16
CA LYS A 232 -35.00 -0.33 -22.36
C LYS A 232 -35.17 1.17 -22.12
N LYS A 233 -35.46 1.59 -20.89
CA LYS A 233 -35.62 3.02 -20.56
C LYS A 233 -34.27 3.73 -20.52
N VAL A 234 -33.23 3.11 -19.93
CA VAL A 234 -31.87 3.67 -19.85
C VAL A 234 -31.28 3.88 -21.25
N LEU A 235 -31.40 2.88 -22.13
CA LEU A 235 -30.93 2.96 -23.51
C LEU A 235 -31.68 4.04 -24.31
N ASN A 236 -32.97 4.24 -24.05
CA ASN A 236 -33.77 5.23 -24.76
C ASN A 236 -33.58 6.67 -24.22
N THR A 237 -33.16 6.86 -22.97
CA THR A 237 -32.93 8.20 -22.38
C THR A 237 -31.56 8.80 -22.71
N GLY A 238 -30.62 8.02 -23.25
CA GLY A 238 -29.26 8.47 -23.58
C GLY A 238 -29.18 9.52 -24.70
N SER A 239 -30.28 9.88 -25.34
CA SER A 239 -30.31 10.92 -26.39
C SER A 239 -30.66 12.33 -25.90
N ASN A 240 -31.07 12.53 -24.63
CA ASN A 240 -31.54 13.84 -24.15
C ASN A 240 -31.20 14.19 -22.68
N LEU A 241 -30.21 13.53 -22.07
CA LEU A 241 -29.73 13.93 -20.73
C LEU A 241 -28.70 15.05 -20.87
N THR A 242 -29.16 16.27 -20.63
CA THR A 242 -28.30 17.46 -20.58
C THR A 242 -27.31 17.38 -19.42
N LEU A 243 -26.02 17.42 -19.77
CA LEU A 243 -24.79 17.46 -18.95
C LEU A 243 -24.84 18.32 -17.65
N GLY A 244 -25.78 19.25 -17.53
CA GLY A 244 -25.86 20.22 -16.43
C GLY A 244 -26.31 19.67 -15.07
N LYS A 245 -26.92 18.48 -14.99
CA LYS A 245 -27.46 17.96 -13.71
C LYS A 245 -26.46 17.13 -12.88
N MET A 246 -25.37 16.62 -13.47
CA MET A 246 -24.35 15.88 -12.71
C MET A 246 -23.29 16.77 -12.07
N GLN A 247 -22.98 17.93 -12.67
CA GLN A 247 -22.02 18.87 -12.08
C GLN A 247 -22.53 19.43 -10.74
N THR A 248 -23.84 19.71 -10.65
CA THR A 248 -24.45 20.17 -9.40
C THR A 248 -24.46 19.09 -8.32
N PHE A 249 -24.77 17.83 -8.66
CA PHE A 249 -24.79 16.74 -7.69
C PHE A 249 -23.41 16.45 -7.06
N ASN A 250 -22.33 16.47 -7.86
CA ASN A 250 -20.97 16.29 -7.35
C ASN A 250 -20.52 17.44 -6.46
N ALA A 251 -20.92 18.69 -6.77
CA ALA A 251 -20.65 19.83 -5.90
C ALA A 251 -21.38 19.73 -4.55
N PHE A 252 -22.65 19.33 -4.54
CA PHE A 252 -23.40 19.13 -3.30
C PHE A 252 -22.82 18.01 -2.43
N LEU A 253 -22.39 16.89 -3.04
CA LEU A 253 -21.77 15.78 -2.31
C LEU A 253 -20.43 16.19 -1.69
N LEU A 254 -19.63 16.96 -2.43
CA LEU A 254 -18.35 17.48 -1.94
C LEU A 254 -18.55 18.45 -0.77
N ILE A 255 -19.52 19.38 -0.90
CA ILE A 255 -19.89 20.30 0.18
C ILE A 255 -20.34 19.52 1.42
N ALA A 256 -21.25 18.55 1.27
CA ALA A 256 -21.73 17.75 2.38
C ALA A 256 -20.61 16.98 3.11
N LEU A 257 -19.65 16.41 2.36
CA LEU A 257 -18.49 15.72 2.94
C LEU A 257 -17.57 16.67 3.70
N VAL A 258 -17.30 17.86 3.15
CA VAL A 258 -16.50 18.89 3.81
C VAL A 258 -17.20 19.36 5.10
N THR A 259 -18.51 19.59 5.07
CA THR A 259 -19.28 20.00 6.26
C THR A 259 -19.26 18.93 7.35
N ILE A 260 -19.42 17.64 6.99
CA ILE A 260 -19.35 16.53 7.96
C ILE A 260 -17.95 16.45 8.59
N CYS A 261 -16.88 16.61 7.81
CA CYS A 261 -15.51 16.66 8.33
C CYS A 261 -15.32 17.84 9.28
N LEU A 262 -15.85 19.02 8.95
CA LEU A 262 -15.74 20.21 9.79
C LEU A 262 -16.47 20.04 11.12
N ILE A 263 -17.71 19.52 11.10
CA ILE A 263 -18.51 19.25 12.30
C ILE A 263 -17.81 18.22 13.20
N SER A 264 -17.28 17.15 12.60
CA SER A 264 -16.56 16.11 13.34
C SER A 264 -15.29 16.65 14.00
N PHE A 265 -14.59 17.57 13.33
CA PHE A 265 -13.41 18.24 13.86
C PHE A 265 -13.76 19.19 15.01
N LEU A 266 -14.80 20.02 14.86
CA LEU A 266 -15.28 20.94 15.90
C LEU A 266 -15.79 20.19 17.15
N SER A 267 -16.44 19.05 16.94
CA SER A 267 -16.90 18.18 18.04
C SER A 267 -15.73 17.51 18.77
N ALA A 268 -14.62 17.24 18.08
CA ALA A 268 -13.42 16.67 18.68
C ALA A 268 -12.57 17.70 19.44
N SER A 269 -12.70 18.99 19.12
CA SER A 269 -12.02 20.10 19.81
C SER A 269 -12.75 20.59 21.06
N ALA A 270 -13.92 20.06 21.40
CA ALA A 270 -14.59 20.36 22.65
C ALA A 270 -13.79 19.73 23.82
N ILE A 271 -13.00 20.55 24.49
CA ILE A 271 -12.18 20.16 25.63
C ILE A 271 -13.10 20.00 26.86
N PRO A 272 -13.12 18.84 27.52
CA PRO A 272 -13.86 18.70 28.78
C PRO A 272 -13.24 19.59 29.87
N GLU A 273 -14.08 20.27 30.66
CA GLU A 273 -13.68 21.29 31.66
C GLU A 273 -12.78 20.77 32.80
N SER A 274 -12.52 19.47 32.90
CA SER A 274 -11.66 18.88 33.93
C SER A 274 -10.42 18.26 33.30
N ILE A 275 -9.42 19.07 32.97
CA ILE A 275 -8.09 18.59 32.57
C ILE A 275 -7.03 19.16 33.52
N ASP A 276 -6.18 18.27 34.00
CA ASP A 276 -5.04 18.56 34.86
C ASP A 276 -3.93 19.29 34.10
N GLN A 277 -3.00 19.90 34.84
CA GLN A 277 -2.00 20.83 34.31
C GLN A 277 -1.12 20.23 33.20
N THR A 278 -0.90 18.92 33.21
CA THR A 278 -0.20 18.16 32.16
C THR A 278 -0.99 18.06 30.85
N GLY A 279 -2.33 17.99 30.94
CA GLY A 279 -3.19 17.99 29.76
C GLY A 279 -3.34 19.37 29.13
N LEU A 280 -3.10 20.45 29.87
CA LEU A 280 -3.06 21.83 29.34
C LEU A 280 -1.89 22.05 28.36
N GLU A 281 -0.71 21.50 28.64
CA GLU A 281 0.45 21.60 27.74
C GLU A 281 0.25 20.79 26.44
N LEU A 282 -0.34 19.59 26.57
CA LEU A 282 -0.70 18.76 25.41
C LEU A 282 -1.83 19.38 24.59
N ALA A 283 -2.82 20.00 25.24
CA ALA A 283 -3.88 20.75 24.56
C ALA A 283 -3.33 21.98 23.83
N GLY A 284 -2.33 22.67 24.38
CA GLY A 284 -1.66 23.79 23.72
C GLY A 284 -0.89 23.38 22.44
N LEU A 285 -0.21 22.24 22.47
CA LEU A 285 0.44 21.66 21.29
C LEU A 285 -0.58 21.17 20.25
N PHE A 286 -1.65 20.54 20.71
CA PHE A 286 -2.75 20.07 19.86
C PHE A 286 -3.46 21.25 19.17
N ASN A 287 -3.73 22.35 19.89
CA ASN A 287 -4.32 23.56 19.32
C ASN A 287 -3.46 24.19 18.22
N LYS A 288 -2.13 24.23 18.39
CA LYS A 288 -1.24 24.76 17.33
C LYS A 288 -1.22 23.90 16.08
N GLU A 289 -1.25 22.57 16.21
CA GLU A 289 -1.35 21.67 15.05
C GLU A 289 -2.74 21.73 14.40
N CYS A 290 -3.81 21.84 15.21
CA CYS A 290 -5.18 22.03 14.74
C CYS A 290 -5.37 23.35 14.00
N GLU A 291 -4.79 24.45 14.47
CA GLU A 291 -4.87 25.75 13.81
C GLU A 291 -4.17 25.73 12.45
N LYS A 292 -2.98 25.11 12.38
CA LYS A 292 -2.27 24.91 11.11
C LYS A 292 -3.05 24.03 10.13
N PHE A 293 -3.63 22.92 10.62
CA PHE A 293 -4.43 22.02 9.81
C PHE A 293 -5.73 22.67 9.32
N SER A 294 -6.37 23.50 10.16
CA SER A 294 -7.55 24.28 9.80
C SER A 294 -7.24 25.28 8.68
N GLN A 295 -6.10 25.98 8.76
CA GLN A 295 -5.68 26.89 7.69
C GLN A 295 -5.35 26.17 6.37
N GLU A 296 -4.75 24.97 6.43
CA GLU A 296 -4.49 24.16 5.23
C GLU A 296 -5.80 23.66 4.59
N ILE A 297 -6.79 23.25 5.39
CA ILE A 297 -8.12 22.86 4.90
C ILE A 297 -8.84 24.06 4.30
N LEU A 298 -8.82 25.21 4.98
CA LEU A 298 -9.46 26.45 4.50
C LEU A 298 -8.83 26.91 3.18
N TRP A 299 -7.51 26.80 3.05
CA TRP A 299 -6.82 27.12 1.80
C TRP A 299 -7.21 26.15 0.67
N CYS A 300 -7.24 24.84 0.94
CA CYS A 300 -7.68 23.84 -0.05
C CYS A 300 -9.14 24.04 -0.48
N THR A 301 -10.04 24.36 0.46
CA THR A 301 -11.45 24.62 0.13
C THR A 301 -11.60 25.90 -0.68
N MET A 302 -10.84 26.95 -0.38
CA MET A 302 -10.86 28.20 -1.15
C MET A 302 -10.30 28.03 -2.57
N GLU A 303 -9.24 27.23 -2.76
CA GLU A 303 -8.76 26.87 -4.12
C GLU A 303 -9.81 26.07 -4.89
N ILE A 304 -10.44 25.07 -4.26
CA ILE A 304 -11.49 24.27 -4.91
C ILE A 304 -12.70 25.16 -5.25
N VAL A 305 -13.11 26.05 -4.37
CA VAL A 305 -14.20 27.00 -4.64
C VAL A 305 -13.84 27.93 -5.81
N ASN A 306 -12.62 28.46 -5.85
CA ASN A 306 -12.14 29.30 -6.95
C ASN A 306 -12.06 28.55 -8.29
N ILE A 307 -11.66 27.28 -8.28
CA ILE A 307 -11.57 26.45 -9.49
C ILE A 307 -12.97 26.12 -10.03
N PHE A 308 -13.96 25.92 -9.15
CA PHE A 308 -15.30 25.45 -9.54
C PHE A 308 -16.32 26.56 -9.81
N PHE A 309 -16.13 27.78 -9.28
CA PHE A 309 -17.19 28.80 -9.31
C PHE A 309 -16.69 30.13 -9.89
N SER A 310 -16.57 30.22 -11.22
CA SER A 310 -16.16 31.46 -11.90
C SER A 310 -17.30 32.40 -12.30
N ASN A 311 -18.57 32.20 -11.91
CA ASN A 311 -19.58 33.26 -12.02
C ASN A 311 -20.85 33.03 -11.17
N LYS A 312 -21.32 34.11 -10.53
CA LYS A 312 -22.56 34.29 -9.72
C LYS A 312 -22.82 33.39 -8.50
N PHE A 313 -22.31 32.16 -8.43
CA PHE A 313 -22.55 31.27 -7.28
C PHE A 313 -21.67 31.57 -6.05
N ILE A 314 -20.57 32.31 -6.22
CA ILE A 314 -19.66 32.72 -5.14
C ILE A 314 -20.40 33.49 -4.04
N SER A 315 -21.33 34.38 -4.40
CA SER A 315 -22.07 35.20 -3.42
C SER A 315 -22.93 34.36 -2.48
N LEU A 316 -23.58 33.30 -2.99
CA LEU A 316 -24.44 32.45 -2.18
C LEU A 316 -23.63 31.53 -1.26
N ALA A 317 -22.51 30.99 -1.77
CA ALA A 317 -21.61 30.16 -0.98
C ALA A 317 -20.90 30.97 0.11
N LEU A 318 -20.44 32.20 -0.19
CA LEU A 318 -19.86 33.10 0.81
C LEU A 318 -20.88 33.49 1.88
N ASN A 319 -22.12 33.82 1.50
CA ASN A 319 -23.16 34.13 2.48
C ASN A 319 -23.46 32.93 3.39
N LEU A 320 -23.51 31.71 2.84
CA LEU A 320 -23.71 30.50 3.65
C LEU A 320 -22.54 30.24 4.60
N ILE A 321 -21.30 30.41 4.14
CA ILE A 321 -20.09 30.25 4.96
C ILE A 321 -20.06 31.30 6.08
N LEU A 322 -20.35 32.57 5.76
CA LEU A 322 -20.42 33.65 6.76
C LEU A 322 -21.52 33.40 7.79
N THR A 323 -22.68 32.88 7.37
CA THR A 323 -23.78 32.52 8.30
C THR A 323 -23.37 31.38 9.23
N ILE A 324 -22.60 30.40 8.73
CA ILE A 324 -22.09 29.29 9.56
C ILE A 324 -21.03 29.79 10.53
N ILE A 325 -20.18 30.73 10.13
CA ILE A 325 -19.18 31.36 11.00
C ILE A 325 -19.86 32.15 12.12
N ASP A 326 -20.86 32.98 11.81
CA ASP A 326 -21.64 33.73 12.82
C ASP A 326 -22.33 32.79 13.82
N LEU A 327 -22.89 31.67 13.35
CA LEU A 327 -23.51 30.65 14.22
C LEU A 327 -22.47 29.95 15.11
N SER A 328 -21.25 29.77 14.61
CA SER A 328 -20.16 29.17 15.40
C SER A 328 -19.63 30.12 16.48
N GLU A 329 -19.55 31.44 16.21
CA GLU A 329 -19.23 32.44 17.24
C GLU A 329 -20.33 32.56 18.30
N PHE A 330 -21.59 32.37 17.90
CA PHE A 330 -22.72 32.35 18.83
C PHE A 330 -22.67 31.15 19.78
N SER A 331 -22.20 29.99 19.31
CA SER A 331 -22.06 28.77 20.12
C SER A 331 -20.86 28.79 21.08
N VAL A 332 -19.90 29.69 20.92
CA VAL A 332 -18.74 29.85 21.82
C VAL A 332 -19.04 30.86 22.95
N ARG A 333 -20.11 31.64 22.82
CA ARG A 333 -20.58 32.61 23.84
C ARG A 333 -21.69 32.08 24.75
N ILE A 334 -22.20 30.88 24.46
CA ILE A 334 -23.07 30.08 25.36
C ILE A 334 -22.18 29.00 25.96
#